data_AF-T0MCD8-F1
#
_entry.id   AF-T0MCD8-F1
#
_cell.length_a   1.000
_cell.length_b   1.000
_cell.length_c   1.000
_cell.angle_alpha   90.00
_cell.angle_beta   90.00
_cell.angle_gamma   90.00
#
_symmetry.space_group_name_H-M   'P 1'
#
loop_
_entity.id
_entity.type
_entity.pdbx_description
1 polymer ?
#
loop_
_entity_poly.entity_id
_entity_poly.type
_entity_poly.pdbx_seq_one_letter_code
_entity_poly.pdbx_strand_id
1 'polypeptide(L)'
;MGIFDTYDEVIENIQQIPLDVYILDKRNKRIEKKYVKIKNKIDILTKKALKGQQIDENEIMKLQYKFKKYKKNMINRFLNLMIIVKVGKNKSFGNKYCTCRQYACENMIACEEPSCKIQWFHFDCVGITLPPKNLWYCADCRKQKLV
;
A
#
# COMPACT_ATOMS: atom_id res chain seq x y z
N MET A 1 14.77 36.34 -10.30
CA MET A 1 14.16 35.02 -10.16
C MET A 1 15.17 34.04 -10.72
N GLY A 2 15.92 33.40 -9.83
CA GLY A 2 17.07 32.57 -10.17
C GLY A 2 16.64 31.20 -10.69
N ILE A 3 17.51 30.58 -11.49
CA ILE A 3 17.32 29.19 -11.94
C ILE A 3 17.09 28.23 -10.75
N PHE A 4 17.65 28.53 -9.58
CA PHE A 4 17.43 27.75 -8.36
C PHE A 4 15.99 27.86 -7.82
N ASP A 5 15.37 29.04 -7.87
CA ASP A 5 13.99 29.25 -7.43
C ASP A 5 13.01 28.42 -8.30
N THR A 6 13.30 28.29 -9.59
CA THR A 6 12.50 27.45 -10.52
C THR A 6 12.75 25.95 -10.34
N TYR A 7 13.90 25.55 -9.82
CA TYR A 7 14.17 24.14 -9.48
C TYR A 7 13.45 23.75 -8.18
N ASP A 8 13.44 24.63 -7.19
CA ASP A 8 12.73 24.40 -5.93
C ASP A 8 11.21 24.39 -6.16
N GLU A 9 10.68 25.27 -7.00
CA GLU A 9 9.26 25.28 -7.38
C GLU A 9 8.86 24.04 -8.21
N VAL A 10 9.77 23.51 -9.03
CA VAL A 10 9.57 22.25 -9.78
C VAL A 10 9.71 21.03 -8.85
N ILE A 11 10.60 21.06 -7.87
CA ILE A 11 10.78 20.00 -6.87
C ILE A 11 9.54 19.95 -5.95
N GLU A 12 9.03 21.09 -5.48
CA GLU A 12 7.80 21.17 -4.68
C GLU A 12 6.56 20.71 -5.46
N ASN A 13 6.49 20.99 -6.77
CA ASN A 13 5.40 20.51 -7.64
C ASN A 13 5.51 19.02 -7.98
N ILE A 14 6.72 18.44 -7.98
CA ILE A 14 6.94 16.98 -8.17
C ILE A 14 6.73 16.21 -6.85
N GLN A 15 6.87 16.85 -5.70
CA GLN A 15 6.80 16.20 -4.38
C GLN A 15 5.39 15.79 -3.92
N GLN A 16 4.32 16.29 -4.55
CA GLN A 16 2.94 15.84 -4.26
C GLN A 16 2.51 14.59 -5.04
N ILE A 17 3.37 14.08 -5.94
CA ILE A 17 3.17 12.82 -6.68
C ILE A 17 4.40 11.94 -6.47
N PRO A 18 4.68 11.43 -5.25
CA PRO A 18 5.06 10.02 -5.22
C PRO A 18 4.82 9.21 -3.94
N LEU A 19 4.33 9.71 -2.78
CA LEU A 19 4.25 8.82 -1.60
C LEU A 19 3.09 7.81 -1.71
N ASP A 20 1.88 8.25 -2.07
CA ASP A 20 0.75 7.34 -2.27
C ASP A 20 1.01 6.39 -3.44
N VAL A 21 1.62 6.88 -4.52
CA VAL A 21 2.03 6.07 -5.67
C VAL A 21 3.10 5.06 -5.27
N TYR A 22 4.09 5.45 -4.47
CA TYR A 22 5.11 4.56 -3.92
C TYR A 22 4.53 3.50 -2.97
N ILE A 23 3.61 3.88 -2.08
CA ILE A 23 2.91 2.95 -1.18
C ILE A 23 2.05 1.97 -2.00
N LEU A 24 1.37 2.46 -3.04
CA LEU A 24 0.59 1.63 -3.97
C LEU A 24 1.48 0.67 -4.73
N ASP A 25 2.62 1.12 -5.27
CA ASP A 25 3.63 0.28 -5.95
C ASP A 25 4.18 -0.80 -5.01
N LYS A 26 4.60 -0.43 -3.80
CA LYS A 26 5.10 -1.37 -2.79
C LYS A 26 4.05 -2.43 -2.43
N ARG A 27 2.77 -2.04 -2.34
CA ARG A 27 1.66 -2.98 -2.14
C ARG A 27 1.39 -3.84 -3.38
N ASN A 28 1.52 -3.30 -4.59
CA ASN A 28 1.36 -4.03 -5.86
C ASN A 28 2.43 -5.11 -6.02
N LYS A 29 3.70 -4.77 -5.78
CA LYS A 29 4.83 -5.73 -5.77
C LYS A 29 4.60 -6.90 -4.82
N ARG A 30 3.98 -6.67 -3.66
CA ARG A 30 3.61 -7.75 -2.71
C ARG A 30 2.52 -8.68 -3.27
N ILE A 31 1.54 -8.11 -3.97
CA ILE A 31 0.44 -8.88 -4.58
C ILE A 31 0.94 -9.68 -5.78
N GLU A 32 1.79 -9.09 -6.63
CA GLU A 32 2.44 -9.77 -7.75
C GLU A 32 3.27 -10.97 -7.28
N LYS A 33 4.08 -10.80 -6.22
CA LYS A 33 4.83 -11.92 -5.62
C LYS A 33 3.90 -13.06 -5.19
N LYS A 34 2.72 -12.77 -4.65
CA LYS A 34 1.72 -13.79 -4.28
C LYS A 34 1.09 -14.46 -5.52
N TYR A 35 0.81 -13.68 -6.55
CA TYR A 35 0.26 -14.17 -7.82
C TYR A 35 1.23 -15.11 -8.54
N VAL A 36 2.51 -14.72 -8.65
CA VAL A 36 3.57 -15.55 -9.25
C VAL A 36 3.70 -16.90 -8.52
N LYS A 37 3.67 -16.90 -7.18
CA LYS A 37 3.69 -18.15 -6.40
C LYS A 37 2.50 -19.07 -6.72
N ILE A 38 1.31 -18.51 -6.88
CA ILE A 38 0.11 -19.29 -7.24
C ILE A 38 0.21 -19.80 -8.67
N LYS A 39 0.66 -18.96 -9.61
CA LYS A 39 0.88 -19.34 -11.01
C LYS A 39 1.86 -20.52 -11.11
N ASN A 40 3.00 -20.45 -10.43
CA ASN A 40 3.98 -21.54 -10.41
C ASN A 40 3.40 -22.84 -9.86
N LYS A 41 2.57 -22.78 -8.81
CA LYS A 41 1.87 -23.97 -8.28
C LYS A 41 0.90 -24.57 -9.29
N ILE A 42 0.12 -23.72 -9.97
CA ILE A 42 -0.78 -24.17 -11.05
C ILE A 42 0.04 -24.84 -12.15
N ASP A 43 1.14 -24.24 -12.61
CA ASP A 43 2.00 -24.80 -13.65
C ASP A 43 2.56 -26.18 -13.26
N ILE A 44 2.96 -26.35 -11.99
CA ILE A 44 3.41 -27.65 -11.46
C ILE A 44 2.27 -28.67 -11.52
N LEU A 45 1.07 -28.32 -11.03
CA LEU A 45 -0.08 -29.23 -11.03
C LEU A 45 -0.52 -29.59 -12.45
N THR A 46 -0.50 -28.63 -13.39
CA THR A 46 -0.77 -28.88 -14.80
C THR A 46 0.23 -29.87 -15.38
N LYS A 47 1.54 -29.72 -15.09
CA LYS A 47 2.56 -30.68 -15.52
C LYS A 47 2.36 -32.07 -14.91
N LYS A 48 1.91 -32.16 -13.66
CA LYS A 48 1.55 -33.44 -13.03
C LYS A 48 0.33 -34.08 -13.71
N ALA A 49 -0.70 -33.28 -14.03
CA ALA A 49 -1.92 -33.74 -14.71
C ALA A 49 -1.60 -34.33 -16.08
N LEU A 50 -0.77 -33.63 -16.86
CA LEU A 50 -0.34 -34.07 -18.19
C LEU A 50 0.46 -35.39 -18.15
N LYS A 51 1.10 -35.69 -17.02
CA LYS A 51 1.82 -36.96 -16.78
C LYS A 51 0.91 -38.05 -16.21
N GLY A 52 -0.41 -37.82 -16.12
CA GLY A 52 -1.37 -38.78 -15.56
C GLY A 52 -1.21 -39.02 -14.05
N GLN A 53 -0.51 -38.12 -13.34
CA GLN A 53 -0.34 -38.26 -11.89
C GLN A 53 -1.61 -37.88 -11.14
N GLN A 54 -1.88 -38.54 -10.01
CA GLN A 54 -2.99 -38.20 -9.14
C GLN A 54 -2.81 -36.79 -8.56
N ILE A 55 -3.89 -36.00 -8.57
CA ILE A 55 -3.89 -34.63 -8.06
C ILE A 55 -4.97 -34.48 -6.99
N ASP A 56 -4.63 -33.78 -5.91
CA ASP A 56 -5.60 -33.39 -4.89
C ASP A 56 -6.52 -32.28 -5.42
N GLU A 57 -7.77 -32.65 -5.73
CA GLU A 57 -8.81 -31.72 -6.19
C GLU A 57 -9.10 -30.61 -5.16
N ASN A 58 -8.92 -30.87 -3.86
CA ASN A 58 -9.08 -29.84 -2.83
C ASN A 58 -7.97 -28.79 -2.93
N GLU A 59 -6.75 -29.17 -3.30
CA GLU A 59 -5.66 -28.24 -3.56
C GLU A 59 -5.95 -27.37 -4.79
N ILE A 60 -6.49 -27.96 -5.86
CA ILE A 60 -6.93 -27.24 -7.07
C ILE A 60 -7.99 -26.20 -6.70
N MET A 61 -9.06 -26.58 -5.99
CA MET A 61 -10.11 -25.65 -5.58
C MET A 61 -9.58 -24.48 -4.75
N LYS A 62 -8.71 -24.76 -3.78
CA LYS A 62 -8.08 -23.72 -2.94
C LYS A 62 -7.23 -22.76 -3.77
N LEU A 63 -6.48 -23.27 -4.75
CA LEU A 63 -5.67 -22.45 -5.65
C LEU A 63 -6.52 -21.61 -6.60
N GLN A 64 -7.59 -22.18 -7.17
CA GLN A 64 -8.53 -21.46 -8.03
C GLN A 64 -9.21 -20.31 -7.28
N TYR A 65 -9.67 -20.54 -6.04
CA TYR A 65 -10.26 -19.48 -5.20
C TYR A 65 -9.25 -18.34 -4.94
N LYS A 66 -8.02 -18.68 -4.55
CA LYS A 66 -6.95 -17.70 -4.32
C LYS A 66 -6.65 -16.93 -5.61
N PHE A 67 -6.52 -17.61 -6.75
CA PHE A 67 -6.24 -17.00 -8.04
C PHE A 67 -7.34 -16.00 -8.45
N LYS A 68 -8.61 -16.40 -8.37
CA LYS A 68 -9.77 -15.50 -8.63
C LYS A 68 -9.74 -14.27 -7.71
N LYS A 69 -9.47 -14.46 -6.42
CA LYS A 69 -9.37 -13.38 -5.42
C LYS A 69 -8.25 -12.38 -5.76
N TYR A 70 -7.04 -12.85 -6.08
CA TYR A 70 -5.92 -11.95 -6.43
C TYR A 70 -6.11 -11.25 -7.77
N LYS A 71 -6.68 -11.93 -8.77
CA LYS A 71 -7.04 -11.32 -10.06
C LYS A 71 -8.06 -10.20 -9.90
N LYS A 72 -9.13 -10.44 -9.13
CA LYS A 72 -10.16 -9.42 -8.82
C LYS A 72 -9.56 -8.22 -8.08
N ASN A 73 -8.69 -8.46 -7.09
CA ASN A 73 -8.00 -7.40 -6.37
C ASN A 73 -7.10 -6.56 -7.29
N MET A 74 -6.42 -7.18 -8.25
CA MET A 74 -5.55 -6.48 -9.20
C MET A 74 -6.36 -5.62 -10.18
N ILE A 75 -7.48 -6.14 -10.68
CA ILE A 75 -8.43 -5.38 -11.53
C ILE A 75 -9.00 -4.18 -10.75
N ASN A 76 -9.48 -4.39 -9.52
CA ASN A 76 -10.00 -3.30 -8.69
C ASN A 76 -8.94 -2.23 -8.40
N ARG A 77 -7.67 -2.64 -8.22
CA ARG A 77 -6.55 -1.70 -8.02
C ARG A 77 -6.22 -0.93 -9.29
N PHE A 78 -6.23 -1.59 -10.45
CA PHE A 78 -6.03 -0.93 -11.73
C PHE A 78 -7.17 0.07 -12.02
N LEU A 79 -8.42 -0.31 -11.74
CA LEU A 79 -9.58 0.59 -11.83
C LEU A 79 -9.43 1.79 -10.88
N ASN A 80 -9.03 1.56 -9.63
CA ASN A 80 -8.75 2.65 -8.68
C ASN A 80 -7.59 3.54 -9.15
N LEU A 81 -6.52 2.96 -9.70
CA LEU A 81 -5.41 3.73 -10.28
C LEU A 81 -5.86 4.54 -11.49
N MET A 82 -6.69 3.97 -12.37
CA MET A 82 -7.28 4.67 -13.50
C MET A 82 -8.17 5.83 -13.05
N ILE A 83 -8.92 5.66 -11.95
CA ILE A 83 -9.68 6.75 -11.32
C ILE A 83 -8.72 7.83 -10.81
N ILE A 84 -7.66 7.47 -10.10
CA ILE A 84 -6.64 8.42 -9.62
C ILE A 84 -6.01 9.20 -10.77
N VAL A 85 -5.62 8.53 -11.86
CA VAL A 85 -5.00 9.17 -13.04
C VAL A 85 -6.00 10.07 -13.77
N LYS A 86 -7.27 9.66 -13.91
CA LYS A 86 -8.33 10.48 -14.52
C LYS A 86 -8.67 11.71 -13.66
N VAL A 87 -8.63 11.57 -12.35
CA VAL A 87 -8.90 12.64 -11.37
C VAL A 87 -7.68 13.57 -11.20
N GLY A 88 -6.46 13.12 -11.49
CA GLY A 88 -5.22 13.91 -11.45
C GLY A 88 -5.18 15.15 -12.35
N LYS A 89 -6.20 15.38 -13.19
CA LYS A 89 -6.40 16.65 -13.90
C LYS A 89 -7.14 17.72 -13.08
N ASN A 90 -7.75 17.41 -11.94
CA ASN A 90 -8.48 18.37 -11.09
C ASN A 90 -8.51 17.94 -9.59
N LYS A 91 -7.72 18.63 -8.75
CA LYS A 91 -7.77 18.77 -7.26
C LYS A 91 -7.80 17.51 -6.34
N SER A 92 -6.80 17.47 -5.46
CA SER A 92 -6.64 16.77 -4.16
C SER A 92 -7.77 15.85 -3.64
N PHE A 93 -7.56 14.54 -3.74
CA PHE A 93 -8.32 13.51 -3.01
C PHE A 93 -7.39 12.40 -2.49
N GLY A 94 -6.78 12.61 -1.31
CA GLY A 94 -6.18 11.54 -0.52
C GLY A 94 -7.19 10.95 0.48
N ASN A 95 -6.89 9.82 1.11
CA ASN A 95 -7.67 9.41 2.28
C ASN A 95 -7.39 10.38 3.45
N LYS A 96 -8.39 10.58 4.33
CA LYS A 96 -8.20 11.34 5.57
C LYS A 96 -7.48 10.45 6.60
N TYR A 97 -6.29 10.87 7.00
CA TYR A 97 -5.47 10.19 7.99
C TYR A 97 -5.40 11.01 9.28
N CYS A 98 -4.61 10.51 10.25
CA CYS A 98 -4.35 11.17 11.52
C CYS A 98 -5.61 11.37 12.37
N THR A 99 -5.42 11.86 13.59
CA THR A 99 -6.50 12.29 14.47
C THR A 99 -7.17 13.57 13.97
N CYS A 100 -6.45 14.41 13.22
CA CYS A 100 -6.98 15.66 12.64
C CYS A 100 -7.90 15.44 11.41
N ARG A 101 -7.98 14.20 10.90
CA ARG A 101 -8.78 13.82 9.71
C ARG A 101 -8.45 14.65 8.47
N GLN A 102 -7.20 15.09 8.35
CA GLN A 102 -6.70 15.79 7.16
C GLN A 102 -6.04 14.83 6.18
N TYR A 103 -5.80 15.30 4.97
CA TYR A 103 -5.11 14.54 3.93
C TYR A 103 -3.66 14.25 4.31
N ALA A 104 -3.03 13.30 3.61
CA ALA A 104 -1.61 13.02 3.79
C ALA A 104 -0.77 14.25 3.43
N CYS A 105 0.29 14.48 4.22
CA CYS A 105 1.36 15.42 3.90
C CYS A 105 2.71 14.69 3.95
N GLU A 106 3.80 15.36 3.60
CA GLU A 106 5.13 14.75 3.49
C GLU A 106 5.64 14.17 4.82
N ASN A 107 5.39 14.87 5.93
CA ASN A 107 5.90 14.49 7.26
C ASN A 107 4.87 13.65 8.02
N MET A 108 4.85 12.34 7.74
CA MET A 108 3.97 11.38 8.42
C MET A 108 4.72 10.19 9.02
N ILE A 109 4.22 9.70 10.15
CA ILE A 109 4.72 8.52 10.85
C ILE A 109 3.64 7.44 10.94
N ALA A 110 4.07 6.18 10.79
CA ALA A 110 3.21 5.02 10.98
C ALA A 110 3.27 4.52 12.43
N CYS A 111 2.11 4.17 12.99
CA CYS A 111 2.03 3.46 14.26
C CYS A 111 2.35 1.97 14.04
N GLU A 112 3.28 1.43 14.81
CA GLU A 112 3.77 0.04 14.69
C GLU A 112 2.84 -1.00 15.31
N GLU A 113 1.68 -0.59 15.83
CA GLU A 113 0.66 -1.50 16.36
C GLU A 113 -0.22 -2.01 15.20
N PRO A 114 -0.20 -3.32 14.86
CA PRO A 114 -0.93 -3.84 13.71
C PRO A 114 -2.45 -3.64 13.80
N SER A 115 -2.98 -3.57 15.03
CA SER A 115 -4.40 -3.35 15.31
C SER A 115 -4.79 -1.85 15.35
N CYS A 116 -3.85 -0.93 15.12
CA CYS A 116 -4.10 0.51 15.14
C CYS A 116 -5.14 0.91 14.08
N LYS A 117 -6.20 1.60 14.49
CA LYS A 117 -7.30 2.02 13.60
C LYS A 117 -6.90 3.16 12.64
N ILE A 118 -5.98 4.02 13.05
CA ILE A 118 -5.60 5.24 12.31
C ILE A 118 -4.35 5.00 11.45
N GLN A 119 -3.40 4.22 11.95
CA GLN A 119 -2.15 3.80 11.31
C GLN A 119 -1.15 4.92 10.97
N TRP A 120 -1.60 6.10 10.51
CA TRP A 120 -0.75 7.19 10.02
C TRP A 120 -1.08 8.52 10.67
N PHE A 121 -0.05 9.25 11.09
CA PHE A 121 -0.16 10.51 11.81
C PHE A 121 0.80 11.54 11.24
N HIS A 122 0.40 12.80 11.20
CA HIS A 122 1.29 13.90 10.85
C HIS A 122 2.25 14.18 12.00
N PHE A 123 3.50 14.47 11.67
CA PHE A 123 4.56 14.82 12.62
C PHE A 123 4.11 15.91 13.60
N ASP A 124 3.58 17.01 13.08
CA ASP A 124 3.09 18.13 13.90
C ASP A 124 1.93 17.72 14.82
N CYS A 125 1.02 16.87 14.34
CA CYS A 125 -0.11 16.39 15.12
C CYS A 125 0.29 15.48 16.29
N VAL A 126 1.49 14.90 16.25
CA VAL A 126 2.00 14.02 17.30
C VAL A 126 3.30 14.51 17.95
N GLY A 127 3.68 15.77 17.69
CA GLY A 127 4.84 16.43 18.30
C GLY A 127 6.19 15.83 17.89
N ILE A 128 6.30 15.31 16.67
CA ILE A 128 7.55 14.77 16.14
C ILE A 128 8.17 15.82 15.21
N THR A 129 9.38 16.26 15.51
CA THR A 129 10.12 17.19 14.65
C THR A 129 11.09 16.47 13.71
N LEU A 130 11.59 15.30 14.11
CA LEU A 130 12.50 14.47 13.33
C LEU A 130 12.06 13.00 13.37
N PRO A 131 12.28 12.23 12.29
CA PRO A 131 11.95 10.81 12.26
C PRO A 131 12.61 10.09 13.45
N PRO A 132 11.84 9.39 14.30
CA PRO A 132 12.42 8.67 15.43
C PRO A 132 13.29 7.51 14.93
N LYS A 133 14.41 7.27 15.62
CA LYS A 133 15.33 6.17 15.28
C LYS A 133 14.75 4.78 15.60
N ASN A 134 13.77 4.72 16.51
CA ASN A 134 13.14 3.49 17.00
C ASN A 134 11.66 3.43 16.60
N LEU A 135 11.06 2.26 16.80
CA LEU A 135 9.63 2.03 16.57
C LEU A 135 8.78 3.07 17.30
N TRP A 136 7.77 3.58 16.61
CA TRP A 136 6.87 4.57 17.16
C TRP A 136 5.44 4.03 17.27
N TYR A 137 4.79 4.38 18.39
CA TYR A 137 3.41 4.02 18.68
C TYR A 137 2.62 5.30 18.97
N CYS A 138 1.38 5.38 18.48
CA CYS A 138 0.51 6.51 18.77
C CYS A 138 0.08 6.53 20.26
N ALA A 139 -0.44 7.65 20.74
CA ALA A 139 -0.84 7.82 22.12
C ALA A 139 -1.81 6.73 22.62
N ASP A 140 -2.78 6.35 21.78
CA ASP A 140 -3.78 5.33 22.13
C ASP A 140 -3.16 3.94 22.27
N CYS A 141 -2.31 3.54 21.32
CA CYS A 141 -1.64 2.25 21.35
C CYS A 141 -0.57 2.16 22.45
N ARG A 142 0.05 3.29 22.83
CA ARG A 142 0.96 3.32 23.99
C ARG A 142 0.21 3.05 25.29
N LYS A 143 -0.98 3.63 25.47
CA LYS A 143 -1.81 3.41 26.67
C LYS A 143 -2.29 1.95 26.79
N GLN A 144 -2.62 1.30 25.67
CA GLN A 144 -3.07 -0.10 25.66
C GLN A 144 -1.99 -1.11 26.04
N LYS A 145 -0.71 -0.74 25.96
CA LYS A 145 0.43 -1.61 26.31
C LYS A 145 0.94 -1.44 27.74
N LEU A 146 0.35 -0.50 28.48
CA LEU A 146 0.71 -0.18 29.87
C LEU A 146 -0.35 -0.70 30.87
N VAL A 147 -1.28 -1.53 30.39
CA VAL A 147 -2.29 -2.27 31.17
C VAL A 147 -1.99 -3.75 31.00
#